data_AF-A0A951KK03-F1
#
_entry.id   AF-A0A951KK03-F1
#
_cell.length_a   1.000
_cell.length_b   1.000
_cell.length_c   1.000
_cell.angle_alpha   90.00
_cell.angle_beta   90.00
_cell.angle_gamma   90.00
#
_symmetry.space_group_name_H-M   'P 1'
#
loop_
_entity.id
_entity.type
_entity.pdbx_description
1 polymer ?
#
loop_
_entity_poly.entity_id
_entity_poly.type
_entity_poly.pdbx_seq_one_letter_code
_entity_poly.pdbx_strand_id
1 'polypeptide(L)'
;MDYGWLQINHRGGMQQDIPLREEVTFGRAQDNDVVLNESTVSPYHAKIVCDTTGCWIVDLTSANGTYVDGARLFSQQPQTLTEGTVVQIGNTRIIAYPSEVAASDAEQPDPNISTAPTLAAPVIAAPFQRATPPPTETFVNPFATNTPPPPPVYSGSVIPPPPGGGSATATSQSANLTLTTTDLAAHAGGTAFSSIFVVNRSTIVNRIELVVDGVPPSWVTIKPNALSLFPGGQGEAQVQISPPRDPNSRAGAHGFEVIARSDQFPTERTAVTGSLTILPYSEFALDINPQQQTGRLQGTYEVEVSNKSNSEHTFQFEGREAENAMTFRFLPPTLKVAPGEVATVRARTRLLATHLVGKPKIYPFTINVAPADESASP
;
A
#
# COMPACT_ATOMS: atom_id res chain seq x y z
N MET A 1 -23.26 10.49 -25.20
CA MET A 1 -23.76 9.18 -24.75
C MET A 1 -24.21 9.33 -23.31
N ASP A 2 -25.20 8.56 -22.89
CA ASP A 2 -25.60 8.53 -21.48
C ASP A 2 -24.74 7.49 -20.76
N TYR A 3 -23.75 7.95 -19.98
CA TYR A 3 -22.86 7.08 -19.22
C TYR A 3 -23.41 6.74 -17.83
N GLY A 4 -24.58 7.26 -17.46
CA GLY A 4 -25.19 7.07 -16.15
C GLY A 4 -24.93 8.25 -15.23
N TRP A 5 -24.97 8.03 -13.91
CA TRP A 5 -24.88 9.10 -12.92
C TRP A 5 -24.13 8.69 -11.64
N LEU A 6 -23.74 9.69 -10.86
CA LEU A 6 -23.09 9.56 -9.56
C LEU A 6 -23.96 10.20 -8.49
N GLN A 7 -24.13 9.50 -7.36
CA GLN A 7 -24.71 10.03 -6.14
C GLN A 7 -23.59 10.39 -5.16
N ILE A 8 -23.44 11.67 -4.82
CA ILE A 8 -22.37 12.17 -3.95
C ILE A 8 -22.96 12.54 -2.60
N ASN A 9 -22.48 11.88 -1.53
CA ASN A 9 -22.91 12.14 -0.16
C ASN A 9 -21.80 12.86 0.61
N HIS A 10 -21.99 14.16 0.87
CA HIS A 10 -21.02 15.00 1.56
C HIS A 10 -21.15 14.95 3.10
N ARG A 11 -20.07 15.35 3.80
CA ARG A 11 -20.07 15.55 5.26
C ARG A 11 -21.03 16.69 5.64
N GLY A 12 -22.18 16.33 6.18
CA GLY A 12 -23.28 17.26 6.52
C GLY A 12 -24.66 16.78 6.09
N GLY A 13 -24.74 15.63 5.39
CA GLY A 13 -26.01 15.04 4.95
C GLY A 13 -26.55 15.62 3.64
N MET A 14 -25.78 16.50 2.99
CA MET A 14 -26.12 17.01 1.66
C MET A 14 -25.79 15.96 0.60
N GLN A 15 -26.80 15.59 -0.19
CA GLN A 15 -26.67 14.71 -1.34
C GLN A 15 -26.71 15.53 -2.62
N GLN A 16 -25.83 15.21 -3.57
CA GLN A 16 -25.80 15.80 -4.91
C GLN A 16 -25.69 14.69 -5.95
N ASP A 17 -26.51 14.76 -7.00
CA ASP A 17 -26.44 13.83 -8.12
C ASP A 17 -25.84 14.54 -9.34
N ILE A 18 -24.89 13.90 -10.02
CA ILE A 18 -24.26 14.43 -11.25
C ILE A 18 -24.20 13.38 -12.34
N PRO A 19 -24.30 13.75 -13.63
CA PRO A 19 -24.15 12.79 -14.72
C PRO A 19 -22.69 12.36 -14.88
N LEU A 20 -22.49 11.08 -15.23
CA LEU A 20 -21.21 10.59 -15.73
C LEU A 20 -20.94 11.16 -17.13
N ARG A 21 -19.66 11.43 -17.41
CA ARG A 21 -19.15 11.98 -18.68
C ARG A 21 -17.94 11.17 -19.12
N GLU A 22 -17.35 11.52 -20.27
CA GLU A 22 -16.09 10.90 -20.73
C GLU A 22 -14.98 11.00 -19.68
N GLU A 23 -14.92 12.12 -18.95
CA GLU A 23 -14.06 12.29 -17.79
C GLU A 23 -14.79 13.12 -16.72
N VAL A 24 -14.65 12.71 -15.45
CA VAL A 24 -15.10 13.45 -14.25
C VAL A 24 -13.98 13.45 -13.22
N THR A 25 -13.56 14.62 -12.78
CA THR A 25 -12.44 14.81 -11.84
C THR A 25 -12.89 15.10 -10.41
N PHE A 26 -12.13 14.58 -9.44
CA PHE A 26 -12.40 14.73 -8.00
C PHE A 26 -11.17 15.27 -7.29
N GLY A 27 -11.34 16.27 -6.44
CA GLY A 27 -10.25 16.79 -5.63
C GLY A 27 -10.62 18.05 -4.86
N ARG A 28 -9.70 18.56 -4.05
CA ARG A 28 -9.93 19.80 -3.27
C ARG A 28 -9.68 21.08 -4.07
N ALA A 29 -9.00 21.00 -5.21
CA ALA A 29 -8.79 22.16 -6.07
C ALA A 29 -10.12 22.58 -6.71
N GLN A 30 -10.34 23.89 -6.85
CA GLN A 30 -11.63 24.45 -7.26
C GLN A 30 -11.96 24.23 -8.75
N ASP A 31 -11.00 23.74 -9.52
CA ASP A 31 -11.09 23.43 -10.94
C ASP A 31 -11.43 21.97 -11.24
N ASN A 32 -11.68 21.13 -10.21
CA ASN A 32 -12.26 19.79 -10.41
C ASN A 32 -13.77 19.87 -10.69
N ASP A 33 -14.31 18.88 -11.41
CA ASP A 33 -15.75 18.74 -11.62
C ASP A 33 -16.51 18.52 -10.30
N VAL A 34 -15.90 17.75 -9.39
CA VAL A 34 -16.41 17.50 -8.04
C VAL A 34 -15.39 17.99 -7.02
N VAL A 35 -15.70 19.16 -6.45
CA VAL A 35 -14.85 19.79 -5.44
C VAL A 35 -15.15 19.22 -4.06
N LEU A 36 -14.15 18.55 -3.47
CA LEU A 36 -14.21 17.97 -2.13
C LEU A 36 -13.37 18.81 -1.17
N ASN A 37 -14.01 19.74 -0.46
CA ASN A 37 -13.35 20.72 0.43
C ASN A 37 -12.87 20.10 1.75
N GLU A 38 -11.97 19.14 1.68
CA GLU A 38 -11.41 18.42 2.82
C GLU A 38 -9.89 18.47 2.78
N SER A 39 -9.25 18.68 3.94
CA SER A 39 -7.79 18.72 4.04
C SER A 39 -7.13 17.38 3.73
N THR A 40 -7.89 16.28 3.88
CA THR A 40 -7.46 14.91 3.56
C THR A 40 -7.59 14.57 2.08
N VAL A 41 -8.14 15.45 1.24
CA VAL A 41 -8.27 15.21 -0.20
C VAL A 41 -7.16 15.95 -0.95
N SER A 42 -6.41 15.24 -1.81
CA SER A 42 -5.44 15.85 -2.72
C SER A 42 -6.07 16.90 -3.67
N PRO A 43 -5.29 17.91 -4.14
CA PRO A 43 -5.77 18.91 -5.11
C PRO A 43 -6.49 18.28 -6.32
N TYR A 44 -5.87 17.26 -6.92
CA TYR A 44 -6.44 16.38 -7.93
C TYR A 44 -6.27 14.96 -7.39
N HIS A 45 -7.36 14.33 -6.95
CA HIS A 45 -7.33 13.12 -6.15
C HIS A 45 -7.60 11.87 -6.98
N ALA A 46 -8.67 11.89 -7.76
CA ALA A 46 -9.08 10.78 -8.60
C ALA A 46 -9.82 11.31 -9.82
N LYS A 47 -10.01 10.45 -10.82
CA LYS A 47 -10.92 10.71 -11.92
C LYS A 47 -11.68 9.46 -12.31
N ILE A 48 -12.88 9.63 -12.82
CA ILE A 48 -13.64 8.59 -13.50
C ILE A 48 -13.55 8.87 -15.00
N VAL A 49 -13.23 7.84 -15.78
CA VAL A 49 -13.21 7.88 -17.24
C VAL A 49 -14.24 6.90 -17.76
N CYS A 50 -15.04 7.33 -18.73
CA CYS A 50 -16.05 6.49 -19.38
C CYS A 50 -15.89 6.54 -20.90
N ASP A 51 -16.07 5.38 -21.53
CA ASP A 51 -16.13 5.25 -22.99
C ASP A 51 -17.22 4.25 -23.41
N THR A 52 -17.16 3.77 -24.65
CA THR A 52 -18.11 2.79 -25.19
C THR A 52 -17.97 1.39 -24.60
N THR A 53 -16.99 1.13 -23.75
CA THR A 53 -16.72 -0.19 -23.12
C THR A 53 -17.08 -0.22 -21.64
N GLY A 54 -17.24 0.94 -21.00
CA GLY A 54 -17.66 1.07 -19.62
C GLY A 54 -17.09 2.30 -18.94
N CYS A 55 -17.21 2.34 -17.61
CA CYS A 55 -16.63 3.38 -16.76
C CYS A 55 -15.64 2.77 -15.77
N TRP A 56 -14.55 3.47 -15.50
CA TRP A 56 -13.58 3.09 -14.48
C TRP A 56 -13.06 4.31 -13.74
N ILE A 57 -12.68 4.11 -12.48
CA ILE A 57 -12.04 5.11 -11.65
C ILE A 57 -10.53 4.90 -11.60
N VAL A 58 -9.78 6.00 -11.55
CA VAL A 58 -8.33 6.02 -11.41
C VAL A 58 -7.95 6.98 -10.28
N ASP A 59 -7.21 6.48 -9.29
CA ASP A 59 -6.58 7.33 -8.27
C ASP A 59 -5.38 8.06 -8.86
N LEU A 60 -5.33 9.39 -8.76
CA LEU A 60 -4.30 10.25 -9.35
C LEU A 60 -3.10 10.43 -8.43
N THR A 61 -2.65 9.35 -7.78
CA THR A 61 -1.56 9.39 -6.80
C THR A 61 -1.93 10.25 -5.58
N SER A 62 -3.14 10.05 -5.06
CA SER A 62 -3.63 10.84 -3.95
C SER A 62 -2.90 10.51 -2.64
N ALA A 63 -2.79 11.49 -1.73
CA ALA A 63 -2.04 11.33 -0.48
C ALA A 63 -2.69 10.32 0.48
N ASN A 64 -4.03 10.28 0.52
CA ASN A 64 -4.79 9.41 1.43
C ASN A 64 -5.47 8.22 0.74
N GLY A 65 -5.43 8.16 -0.59
CA GLY A 65 -6.00 7.09 -1.40
C GLY A 65 -7.49 7.22 -1.67
N THR A 66 -7.89 6.60 -2.78
CA THR A 66 -9.28 6.33 -3.16
C THR A 66 -9.64 4.88 -2.81
N TYR A 67 -10.85 4.64 -2.31
CA TYR A 67 -11.34 3.30 -2.00
C TYR A 67 -12.58 2.97 -2.83
N VAL A 68 -12.70 1.74 -3.27
CA VAL A 68 -13.84 1.20 -4.01
C VAL A 68 -14.35 -0.04 -3.28
N ASP A 69 -15.62 -0.02 -2.89
CA ASP A 69 -16.28 -1.06 -2.08
C ASP A 69 -15.49 -1.45 -0.81
N GLY A 70 -14.82 -0.46 -0.21
CA GLY A 70 -13.99 -0.61 0.98
C GLY A 70 -12.54 -1.05 0.71
N ALA A 71 -12.19 -1.42 -0.51
CA ALA A 71 -10.82 -1.76 -0.90
C ALA A 71 -10.08 -0.52 -1.44
N ARG A 72 -8.86 -0.26 -0.97
CA ARG A 72 -8.04 0.86 -1.49
C ARG A 72 -7.55 0.55 -2.90
N LEU A 73 -7.67 1.50 -3.82
CA LEU A 73 -7.13 1.39 -5.16
C LEU A 73 -5.60 1.50 -5.17
N PHE A 74 -4.98 0.81 -6.11
CA PHE A 74 -3.61 1.11 -6.51
C PHE A 74 -3.61 2.40 -7.34
N SER A 75 -2.70 3.32 -7.02
CA SER A 75 -2.60 4.59 -7.75
C SER A 75 -2.31 4.35 -9.23
N GLN A 76 -2.96 5.14 -10.09
CA GLN A 76 -2.92 5.07 -11.55
C GLN A 76 -3.43 3.76 -12.18
N GLN A 77 -3.95 2.81 -11.39
CA GLN A 77 -4.59 1.62 -11.93
C GLN A 77 -6.10 1.84 -12.09
N PRO A 78 -6.67 1.64 -13.29
CA PRO A 78 -8.11 1.64 -13.51
C PRO A 78 -8.82 0.55 -12.70
N GLN A 79 -9.90 0.92 -12.02
CA GLN A 79 -10.86 0.00 -11.44
C GLN A 79 -12.23 0.21 -12.06
N THR A 80 -12.79 -0.85 -12.64
CA THR A 80 -14.12 -0.82 -13.26
C THR A 80 -15.19 -0.45 -12.23
N LEU A 81 -16.12 0.40 -12.64
CA LEU A 81 -17.32 0.73 -11.88
C LEU A 81 -18.51 -0.05 -12.45
N THR A 82 -19.24 -0.73 -11.58
CA THR A 82 -20.54 -1.34 -11.88
C THR A 82 -21.65 -0.61 -11.14
N GLU A 83 -22.91 -0.93 -11.46
CA GLU A 83 -24.06 -0.33 -10.77
C GLU A 83 -23.98 -0.55 -9.25
N GLY A 84 -24.14 0.53 -8.49
CA GLY A 84 -24.11 0.51 -7.01
C GLY A 84 -22.71 0.54 -6.40
N THR A 85 -21.65 0.60 -7.21
CA THR A 85 -20.26 0.65 -6.72
C THR A 85 -20.04 1.85 -5.81
N VAL A 86 -19.45 1.63 -4.64
CA VAL A 86 -19.22 2.66 -3.63
C VAL A 86 -17.77 3.14 -3.70
N VAL A 87 -17.58 4.39 -4.09
CA VAL A 87 -16.28 5.07 -4.05
C VAL A 87 -16.18 5.96 -2.82
N GLN A 88 -15.10 5.83 -2.06
CA GLN A 88 -14.79 6.70 -0.91
C GLN A 88 -13.54 7.53 -1.20
N ILE A 89 -13.66 8.85 -1.08
CA ILE A 89 -12.57 9.82 -1.20
C ILE A 89 -12.65 10.76 0.01
N GLY A 90 -11.63 10.76 0.87
CA GLY A 90 -11.72 11.45 2.16
C GLY A 90 -12.93 10.96 2.96
N ASN A 91 -13.76 11.88 3.46
CA ASN A 91 -15.01 11.55 4.14
C ASN A 91 -16.23 11.49 3.21
N THR A 92 -16.06 11.74 1.92
CA THR A 92 -17.15 11.76 0.94
C THR A 92 -17.38 10.37 0.35
N ARG A 93 -18.65 9.92 0.37
CA ARG A 93 -19.09 8.64 -0.19
C ARG A 93 -19.85 8.88 -1.49
N ILE A 94 -19.34 8.34 -2.58
CA ILE A 94 -19.89 8.46 -3.93
C ILE A 94 -20.44 7.08 -4.35
N ILE A 95 -21.64 7.00 -4.89
CA ILE A 95 -22.22 5.76 -5.42
C ILE A 95 -22.36 5.94 -6.93
N ALA A 96 -21.77 5.02 -7.69
CA ALA A 96 -21.78 5.06 -9.14
C ALA A 96 -22.91 4.19 -9.72
N TYR A 97 -23.62 4.73 -10.70
CA TYR A 97 -24.63 4.01 -11.48
C TYR A 97 -24.32 4.18 -12.97
N PRO A 98 -23.27 3.50 -13.49
CA PRO A 98 -22.95 3.54 -14.91
C PRO A 98 -24.10 2.94 -15.73
N SER A 99 -24.43 3.55 -16.87
CA SER A 99 -25.40 2.98 -17.79
C SER A 99 -24.88 1.66 -18.36
N GLU A 100 -25.73 0.65 -18.42
CA GLU A 100 -25.40 -0.65 -18.97
C GLU A 100 -25.02 -0.48 -20.44
N VAL A 101 -23.73 -0.62 -20.75
CA VAL A 101 -23.26 -0.68 -22.13
C VAL A 101 -23.75 -2.01 -22.68
N ALA A 102 -24.72 -1.97 -23.60
CA ALA A 102 -25.11 -3.15 -24.36
C ALA A 102 -23.85 -3.69 -25.06
N ALA A 103 -23.28 -4.75 -24.53
CA ALA A 103 -22.15 -5.44 -25.13
C ALA A 103 -22.59 -5.99 -26.49
N SER A 104 -22.34 -5.26 -27.57
CA SER A 104 -22.44 -5.80 -28.92
C SER A 104 -21.09 -6.40 -29.31
N ASP A 105 -21.10 -7.72 -29.45
CA ASP A 105 -20.22 -8.54 -30.31
C ASP A 105 -18.70 -8.36 -30.14
N ALA A 106 -18.17 -9.06 -29.12
CA ALA A 106 -16.85 -9.66 -29.22
C ALA A 106 -17.02 -11.16 -29.48
N GLU A 107 -16.69 -11.54 -30.71
CA GLU A 107 -16.67 -12.88 -31.27
C GLU A 107 -16.02 -13.93 -30.36
N GLN A 108 -16.81 -14.90 -29.90
CA GLN A 108 -16.32 -16.12 -29.27
C GLN A 108 -16.14 -17.18 -30.38
N PRO A 109 -14.94 -17.75 -30.61
CA PRO A 109 -14.81 -18.88 -31.50
C PRO A 109 -15.45 -20.13 -30.87
N ASP A 110 -16.18 -20.84 -31.73
CA ASP A 110 -17.15 -21.89 -31.43
C ASP A 110 -16.64 -23.13 -30.63
N PRO A 111 -17.57 -23.86 -29.99
CA PRO A 111 -17.36 -25.04 -29.16
C PRO A 111 -17.45 -26.34 -29.98
N ASN A 112 -16.78 -27.41 -29.54
CA ASN A 112 -17.35 -28.75 -29.71
C ASN A 112 -16.78 -29.83 -28.77
N ILE A 113 -17.69 -30.29 -27.89
CA ILE A 113 -17.98 -31.66 -27.48
C ILE A 113 -16.90 -32.44 -26.69
N SER A 114 -17.20 -32.68 -25.41
CA SER A 114 -17.62 -34.04 -25.03
C SER A 114 -18.40 -34.10 -23.70
N THR A 115 -19.53 -34.79 -23.81
CA THR A 115 -20.65 -35.11 -22.91
C THR A 115 -20.33 -35.70 -21.52
N ALA A 116 -21.05 -35.21 -20.49
CA ALA A 116 -21.91 -35.87 -19.48
C ALA A 116 -21.68 -37.38 -19.10
N PRO A 117 -21.96 -37.85 -17.85
CA PRO A 117 -23.23 -37.55 -17.17
C PRO A 117 -23.28 -37.45 -15.62
N THR A 118 -24.38 -36.82 -15.22
CA THR A 118 -25.13 -36.86 -13.96
C THR A 118 -25.22 -38.22 -13.27
N LEU A 119 -25.14 -38.21 -11.93
CA LEU A 119 -25.85 -39.17 -11.06
C LEU A 119 -26.29 -38.47 -9.78
N ALA A 120 -27.57 -38.65 -9.47
CA ALA A 120 -28.29 -38.09 -8.33
C ALA A 120 -28.49 -39.13 -7.21
N ALA A 121 -28.79 -38.58 -6.02
CA ALA A 121 -29.48 -39.17 -4.85
C ALA A 121 -28.64 -39.98 -3.83
N PRO A 122 -29.11 -40.19 -2.57
CA PRO A 122 -30.29 -39.62 -1.88
C PRO A 122 -29.99 -38.95 -0.51
N VAL A 123 -30.98 -38.21 -0.03
CA VAL A 123 -31.13 -37.74 1.36
C VAL A 123 -31.55 -38.92 2.25
N ILE A 124 -30.84 -39.16 3.35
CA ILE A 124 -31.29 -40.01 4.45
C ILE A 124 -31.17 -39.24 5.76
N ALA A 125 -32.31 -39.04 6.41
CA ALA A 125 -32.46 -38.48 7.73
C ALA A 125 -32.03 -39.48 8.81
N ALA A 126 -31.37 -38.99 9.87
CA ALA A 126 -31.12 -39.73 11.11
C ALA A 126 -31.53 -38.89 12.33
N PRO A 127 -31.96 -39.53 13.44
CA PRO A 127 -32.81 -38.92 14.45
C PRO A 127 -32.03 -38.19 15.57
N PHE A 128 -32.73 -37.28 16.23
CA PHE A 128 -32.31 -36.54 17.43
C PHE A 128 -31.72 -37.45 18.52
N GLN A 129 -30.46 -37.19 18.89
CA GLN A 129 -29.88 -37.64 20.16
C GLN A 129 -29.79 -36.47 21.14
N ARG A 130 -30.12 -36.74 22.41
CA ARG A 130 -30.12 -35.79 23.53
C ARG A 130 -28.69 -35.34 23.84
N ALA A 131 -28.51 -34.04 24.02
CA ALA A 131 -27.27 -33.42 24.46
C ALA A 131 -26.92 -33.80 25.90
N THR A 132 -25.70 -34.29 26.12
CA THR A 132 -24.96 -34.18 27.39
C THR A 132 -24.34 -32.79 27.51
N PRO A 133 -24.14 -32.23 28.72
CA PRO A 133 -23.52 -30.92 28.88
C PRO A 133 -22.02 -30.99 28.48
N PRO A 134 -21.48 -29.99 27.77
CA PRO A 134 -20.06 -29.95 27.45
C PRO A 134 -19.22 -29.60 28.70
N PRO A 135 -17.95 -30.05 28.78
CA PRO A 135 -17.01 -29.61 29.80
C PRO A 135 -16.58 -28.16 29.54
N THR A 136 -16.25 -27.47 30.64
CA THR A 136 -15.71 -26.11 30.77
C THR A 136 -15.16 -25.50 29.48
N GLU A 137 -15.88 -24.51 28.94
CA GLU A 137 -15.42 -23.68 27.83
C GLU A 137 -14.12 -22.95 28.23
N THR A 138 -13.02 -23.38 27.64
CA THR A 138 -11.89 -22.51 27.36
C THR A 138 -12.41 -21.35 26.52
N PHE A 139 -12.35 -20.14 27.06
CA PHE A 139 -12.75 -18.92 26.36
C PHE A 139 -11.93 -18.77 25.07
N VAL A 140 -12.51 -19.14 23.92
CA VAL A 140 -11.95 -18.85 22.60
C VAL A 140 -12.34 -17.42 22.27
N ASN A 141 -11.33 -16.59 22.02
CA ASN A 141 -11.47 -15.19 21.63
C ASN A 141 -12.23 -15.06 20.29
N PRO A 142 -13.44 -14.46 20.24
CA PRO A 142 -14.20 -14.35 18.99
C PRO A 142 -13.79 -13.16 18.09
N PHE A 143 -12.70 -12.44 18.41
CA PHE A 143 -12.25 -11.26 17.65
C PHE A 143 -10.81 -11.37 17.13
N ALA A 144 -10.39 -12.56 16.70
CA ALA A 144 -9.18 -12.69 15.93
C ALA A 144 -9.42 -12.27 14.46
N THR A 145 -8.59 -11.33 14.02
CA THR A 145 -8.20 -11.01 12.63
C THR A 145 -9.23 -10.34 11.71
N ASN A 146 -9.40 -9.02 11.87
CA ASN A 146 -9.53 -8.11 10.74
C ASN A 146 -8.22 -7.32 10.56
N THR A 147 -7.07 -7.98 10.71
CA THR A 147 -5.81 -7.41 10.22
C THR A 147 -5.84 -7.56 8.71
N PRO A 148 -5.85 -6.47 7.92
CA PRO A 148 -5.69 -6.60 6.48
C PRO A 148 -4.39 -7.37 6.22
N PRO A 149 -4.37 -8.29 5.23
CA PRO A 149 -3.16 -9.03 4.92
C PRO A 149 -2.03 -8.03 4.65
N PRO A 150 -0.81 -8.27 5.17
CA PRO A 150 0.31 -7.39 4.88
C PRO A 150 0.47 -7.29 3.35
N PRO A 151 0.74 -6.09 2.81
CA PRO A 151 0.97 -5.92 1.39
C PRO A 151 2.06 -6.89 0.91
N PRO A 152 1.96 -7.42 -0.32
CA PRO A 152 2.97 -8.33 -0.85
C PRO A 152 4.32 -7.62 -0.84
N VAL A 153 5.24 -8.14 -0.03
CA VAL A 153 6.64 -7.71 -0.05
C VAL A 153 7.21 -8.12 -1.39
N TYR A 154 7.74 -7.18 -2.16
CA TYR A 154 8.43 -7.49 -3.41
C TYR A 154 9.53 -8.51 -3.13
N SER A 155 9.31 -9.75 -3.56
CA SER A 155 10.21 -10.88 -3.38
C SER A 155 11.12 -11.02 -4.61
N GLY A 156 11.66 -9.90 -5.09
CA GLY A 156 12.67 -9.92 -6.14
C GLY A 156 13.90 -10.71 -5.69
N SER A 157 14.73 -11.12 -6.65
CA SER A 157 16.03 -11.73 -6.36
C SER A 157 16.77 -10.86 -5.34
N VAL A 158 17.11 -11.41 -4.18
CA VAL A 158 17.90 -10.70 -3.18
C VAL A 158 19.32 -10.59 -3.72
N ILE A 159 19.62 -9.45 -4.35
CA ILE A 159 20.95 -9.16 -4.85
C ILE A 159 21.74 -8.57 -3.68
N PRO A 160 22.86 -9.19 -3.25
CA PRO A 160 23.68 -8.61 -2.20
C PRO A 160 24.34 -7.31 -2.71
N PRO A 161 24.44 -6.27 -1.88
CA PRO A 161 25.10 -5.03 -2.27
C PRO A 161 26.59 -5.29 -2.56
N PRO A 162 27.17 -4.66 -3.60
CA PRO A 162 28.58 -4.83 -3.92
C PRO A 162 29.48 -4.24 -2.82
N PRO A 163 30.72 -4.75 -2.64
CA PRO A 163 31.58 -4.39 -1.51
C PRO A 163 32.22 -2.99 -1.57
N GLY A 164 31.81 -2.08 -2.47
CA GLY A 164 32.40 -0.75 -2.55
C GLY A 164 31.67 0.25 -3.45
N GLY A 165 31.81 1.53 -3.08
CA GLY A 165 31.26 2.67 -3.81
C GLY A 165 32.17 3.16 -4.91
N GLY A 166 31.61 3.30 -6.11
CA GLY A 166 32.32 3.85 -7.24
C GLY A 166 31.64 3.56 -8.57
N SER A 167 32.41 3.62 -9.63
CA SER A 167 31.98 3.17 -10.94
C SER A 167 32.30 1.68 -11.12
N ALA A 168 31.39 0.92 -11.70
CA ALA A 168 31.60 -0.50 -12.00
C ALA A 168 31.32 -0.79 -13.47
N THR A 169 32.13 -1.67 -14.06
CA THR A 169 32.02 -2.06 -15.46
C THR A 169 31.91 -3.57 -15.59
N ALA A 170 30.95 -4.03 -16.37
CA ALA A 170 30.83 -5.40 -16.82
C ALA A 170 31.09 -5.48 -18.33
N THR A 171 31.63 -6.61 -18.75
CA THR A 171 32.05 -6.86 -20.14
C THR A 171 31.55 -8.21 -20.59
N SER A 172 30.94 -8.24 -21.78
CA SER A 172 30.63 -9.44 -22.54
C SER A 172 31.31 -9.39 -23.91
N GLN A 173 30.96 -10.32 -24.81
CA GLN A 173 31.46 -10.29 -26.18
C GLN A 173 30.81 -9.14 -26.96
N SER A 174 29.52 -8.89 -26.72
CA SER A 174 28.73 -7.90 -27.45
C SER A 174 28.75 -6.48 -26.87
N ALA A 175 29.01 -6.30 -25.57
CA ALA A 175 28.98 -4.97 -24.94
C ALA A 175 29.91 -4.80 -23.73
N ASN A 176 30.34 -3.56 -23.48
CA ASN A 176 30.73 -3.10 -22.14
C ASN A 176 29.57 -2.28 -21.57
N LEU A 177 29.25 -2.50 -20.30
CA LEU A 177 28.27 -1.75 -19.54
C LEU A 177 28.96 -1.17 -18.31
N THR A 178 28.86 0.13 -18.12
CA THR A 178 29.44 0.84 -16.97
C THR A 178 28.34 1.61 -16.24
N LEU A 179 28.28 1.45 -14.92
CA LEU A 179 27.48 2.29 -14.04
C LEU A 179 28.42 3.31 -13.37
N THR A 180 28.11 4.59 -13.44
CA THR A 180 28.98 5.64 -12.88
C THR A 180 29.00 5.63 -11.36
N THR A 181 27.85 5.38 -10.74
CA THR A 181 27.69 5.30 -9.29
C THR A 181 26.94 4.03 -8.91
N THR A 182 27.61 3.11 -8.23
CA THR A 182 27.01 1.87 -7.72
C THR A 182 26.29 2.06 -6.40
N ASP A 183 26.72 3.01 -5.56
CA ASP A 183 26.14 3.27 -4.25
C ASP A 183 25.18 4.47 -4.30
N LEU A 184 23.90 4.16 -4.44
CA LEU A 184 22.81 5.12 -4.48
C LEU A 184 22.20 5.26 -3.09
N ALA A 185 21.73 6.45 -2.77
CA ALA A 185 20.96 6.70 -1.56
C ALA A 185 19.70 7.52 -1.89
N ALA A 186 18.57 7.13 -1.32
CA ALA A 186 17.32 7.84 -1.45
C ALA A 186 16.51 7.78 -0.14
N HIS A 187 15.77 8.84 0.15
CA HIS A 187 14.65 8.75 1.09
C HIS A 187 13.48 7.99 0.44
N ALA A 188 12.62 7.38 1.25
CA ALA A 188 11.31 6.96 0.75
C ALA A 188 10.51 8.20 0.30
N GLY A 189 10.03 8.19 -0.94
CA GLY A 189 9.46 9.34 -1.67
C GLY A 189 10.51 10.21 -2.37
N GLY A 190 11.79 9.93 -2.18
CA GLY A 190 12.90 10.59 -2.85
C GLY A 190 13.26 9.93 -4.16
N THR A 191 14.41 10.31 -4.72
CA THR A 191 14.90 9.75 -5.99
C THR A 191 16.42 9.72 -5.99
N ALA A 192 16.99 8.63 -6.50
CA ALA A 192 18.41 8.49 -6.79
C ALA A 192 18.64 8.31 -8.30
N PHE A 193 19.82 8.69 -8.77
CA PHE A 193 20.19 8.63 -10.18
C PHE A 193 21.60 8.07 -10.36
N SER A 194 21.82 7.37 -11.47
CA SER A 194 23.16 7.08 -11.99
C SER A 194 23.18 7.15 -13.52
N SER A 195 24.29 7.58 -14.08
CA SER A 195 24.56 7.40 -15.52
C SER A 195 24.98 5.96 -15.80
N ILE A 196 24.56 5.48 -16.96
CA ILE A 196 24.88 4.19 -17.56
C ILE A 196 25.59 4.48 -18.88
N PHE A 197 26.81 3.98 -19.03
CA PHE A 197 27.56 4.04 -20.28
C PHE A 197 27.62 2.65 -20.91
N VAL A 198 27.32 2.58 -22.21
CA VAL A 198 27.36 1.34 -22.97
C VAL A 198 28.28 1.51 -24.18
N VAL A 199 29.17 0.54 -24.41
CA VAL A 199 30.00 0.47 -25.61
C VAL A 199 29.69 -0.83 -26.35
N ASN A 200 29.31 -0.73 -27.62
CA ASN A 200 29.10 -1.89 -28.48
C ASN A 200 30.45 -2.49 -28.90
N ARG A 201 30.70 -3.74 -28.52
CA ARG A 201 31.93 -4.48 -28.83
C ARG A 201 31.77 -5.44 -30.00
N SER A 202 30.56 -5.62 -30.50
CA SER A 202 30.29 -6.44 -31.67
C SER A 202 30.71 -5.72 -32.97
N THR A 203 30.82 -6.49 -34.05
CA THR A 203 31.14 -5.99 -35.39
C THR A 203 29.91 -5.53 -36.18
N ILE A 204 28.72 -5.63 -35.58
CA ILE A 204 27.45 -5.24 -36.19
C ILE A 204 26.76 -4.15 -35.37
N VAL A 205 25.77 -3.48 -35.95
CA VAL A 205 24.91 -2.56 -35.20
C VAL A 205 24.14 -3.36 -34.16
N ASN A 206 24.18 -2.90 -32.92
CA ASN A 206 23.56 -3.58 -31.78
C ASN A 206 22.58 -2.63 -31.08
N ARG A 207 21.32 -3.05 -30.99
CA ARG A 207 20.33 -2.39 -30.16
C ARG A 207 20.33 -3.06 -28.79
N ILE A 208 20.64 -2.27 -27.77
CA ILE A 208 20.80 -2.73 -26.40
C ILE A 208 19.69 -2.12 -25.55
N GLU A 209 18.80 -2.96 -25.04
CA GLU A 209 17.79 -2.59 -24.05
C GLU A 209 18.40 -2.66 -22.65
N LEU A 210 18.08 -1.67 -21.82
CA LEU A 210 18.52 -1.55 -20.43
C LEU A 210 17.35 -1.89 -19.51
N VAL A 211 17.61 -2.78 -18.55
CA VAL A 211 16.62 -3.22 -17.55
C VAL A 211 17.27 -3.20 -16.17
N VAL A 212 16.50 -2.92 -15.13
CA VAL A 212 16.95 -3.06 -13.73
C VAL A 212 16.20 -4.22 -13.09
N ASP A 213 16.93 -5.05 -12.35
CA ASP A 213 16.40 -6.09 -11.47
C ASP A 213 16.85 -5.86 -10.01
N GLY A 214 16.21 -6.50 -9.05
CA GLY A 214 16.50 -6.40 -7.61
C GLY A 214 15.70 -5.33 -6.86
N VAL A 215 15.08 -4.38 -7.58
CA VAL A 215 14.11 -3.41 -7.02
C VAL A 215 12.78 -3.48 -7.78
N PRO A 216 11.65 -3.07 -7.19
CA PRO A 216 10.36 -3.02 -7.88
C PRO A 216 10.44 -2.24 -9.20
N PRO A 217 9.95 -2.80 -10.33
CA PRO A 217 10.01 -2.13 -11.62
C PRO A 217 9.32 -0.77 -11.65
N SER A 218 8.27 -0.59 -10.83
CA SER A 218 7.55 0.68 -10.69
C SER A 218 8.38 1.81 -10.10
N TRP A 219 9.51 1.51 -9.45
CA TRP A 219 10.43 2.52 -8.92
C TRP A 219 11.41 3.03 -9.99
N VAL A 220 11.57 2.28 -11.09
CA VAL A 220 12.68 2.49 -12.03
C VAL A 220 12.20 3.22 -13.27
N THR A 221 12.97 4.22 -13.68
CA THR A 221 12.85 4.86 -15.00
C THR A 221 14.23 4.94 -15.64
N ILE A 222 14.35 4.51 -16.89
CA ILE A 222 15.61 4.61 -17.66
C ILE A 222 15.38 5.48 -18.89
N LYS A 223 16.26 6.47 -19.11
CA LYS A 223 16.16 7.39 -20.26
C LYS A 223 17.51 7.55 -20.97
N PRO A 224 17.62 7.21 -22.28
CA PRO A 224 16.71 6.29 -22.99
C PRO A 224 16.82 4.86 -22.42
N ASN A 225 15.76 4.07 -22.50
CA ASN A 225 15.78 2.66 -22.05
C ASN A 225 16.39 1.70 -23.09
N ALA A 226 16.69 2.17 -24.30
CA ALA A 226 17.39 1.40 -25.31
C ALA A 226 18.35 2.28 -26.11
N LEU A 227 19.50 1.72 -26.47
CA LEU A 227 20.56 2.39 -27.22
C LEU A 227 20.86 1.60 -28.50
N SER A 228 20.77 2.27 -29.65
CA SER A 228 21.18 1.71 -30.94
C SER A 228 22.60 2.16 -31.25
N LEU A 229 23.55 1.23 -31.19
CA LEU A 229 24.98 1.53 -31.25
C LEU A 229 25.63 0.87 -32.47
N PHE A 230 26.38 1.64 -33.24
CA PHE A 230 27.26 1.13 -34.30
C PHE A 230 28.41 0.30 -33.71
N PRO A 231 29.10 -0.54 -34.51
CA PRO A 231 30.30 -1.24 -34.07
C PRO A 231 31.34 -0.28 -33.46
N GLY A 232 31.80 -0.55 -32.24
CA GLY A 232 32.70 0.33 -31.48
C GLY A 232 32.05 1.62 -30.95
N GLY A 233 30.78 1.87 -31.27
CA GLY A 233 30.03 3.03 -30.83
C GLY A 233 29.67 2.97 -29.35
N GLN A 234 29.44 4.15 -28.76
CA GLN A 234 29.08 4.31 -27.36
C GLN A 234 27.78 5.10 -27.21
N GLY A 235 27.05 4.85 -26.12
CA GLY A 235 25.86 5.60 -25.74
C GLY A 235 25.75 5.76 -24.23
N GLU A 236 24.98 6.76 -23.82
CA GLU A 236 24.69 7.05 -22.42
C GLU A 236 23.17 6.96 -22.18
N ALA A 237 22.81 6.42 -21.03
CA ALA A 237 21.47 6.48 -20.47
C ALA A 237 21.55 6.88 -19.01
N GLN A 238 20.43 7.32 -18.44
CA GLN A 238 20.31 7.59 -17.02
C GLN A 238 19.28 6.63 -16.41
N VAL A 239 19.67 5.95 -15.33
CA VAL A 239 18.74 5.24 -14.46
C VAL A 239 18.33 6.17 -13.32
N GLN A 240 17.03 6.24 -13.10
CA GLN A 240 16.38 6.89 -11.98
C GLN A 240 15.67 5.82 -11.15
N ILE A 241 15.90 5.81 -9.84
CA ILE A 241 15.19 4.93 -8.89
C ILE A 241 14.48 5.79 -7.85
N SER A 242 13.15 5.69 -7.79
CA SER A 242 12.27 6.49 -6.94
C SER A 242 11.42 5.59 -6.05
N PRO A 243 11.93 5.14 -4.88
CA PRO A 243 11.12 4.42 -3.91
C PRO A 243 9.97 5.31 -3.42
N PRO A 244 8.71 4.85 -3.39
CA PRO A 244 7.58 5.62 -2.87
C PRO A 244 7.69 5.83 -1.35
N ARG A 245 7.00 6.85 -0.82
CA ARG A 245 6.93 7.11 0.62
C ARG A 245 5.86 6.25 1.26
N ASP A 246 6.17 4.97 1.42
CA ASP A 246 5.31 4.02 2.12
C ASP A 246 6.12 2.88 2.79
N PRO A 247 5.51 2.10 3.71
CA PRO A 247 6.20 1.07 4.48
C PRO A 247 6.85 -0.06 3.66
N ASN A 248 6.48 -0.23 2.39
CA ASN A 248 7.09 -1.25 1.52
C ASN A 248 8.45 -0.83 1.00
N SER A 249 8.76 0.48 0.98
CA SER A 249 10.09 1.02 0.74
C SER A 249 10.98 0.83 1.97
N ARG A 250 11.20 -0.44 2.36
CA ARG A 250 11.89 -0.85 3.59
C ARG A 250 13.23 -0.13 3.72
N ALA A 251 13.52 0.40 4.91
CA ALA A 251 14.82 1.03 5.18
C ALA A 251 15.95 -0.01 5.10
N GLY A 252 17.12 0.42 4.63
CA GLY A 252 18.31 -0.43 4.50
C GLY A 252 18.86 -0.50 3.08
N ALA A 253 19.82 -1.41 2.87
CA ALA A 253 20.48 -1.61 1.60
C ALA A 253 19.70 -2.62 0.74
N HIS A 254 19.41 -2.23 -0.50
CA HIS A 254 18.78 -3.05 -1.53
C HIS A 254 19.74 -3.20 -2.70
N GLY A 255 20.25 -4.40 -2.96
CA GLY A 255 21.04 -4.61 -4.17
C GLY A 255 20.14 -4.56 -5.39
N PHE A 256 20.64 -3.95 -6.46
CA PHE A 256 20.00 -3.95 -7.77
C PHE A 256 21.05 -4.28 -8.84
N GLU A 257 20.58 -4.63 -10.02
CA GLU A 257 21.46 -4.90 -11.14
C GLU A 257 20.94 -4.24 -12.41
N VAL A 258 21.81 -3.50 -13.07
CA VAL A 258 21.54 -2.95 -14.41
C VAL A 258 22.00 -3.99 -15.42
N ILE A 259 21.09 -4.42 -16.28
CA ILE A 259 21.30 -5.46 -17.28
C ILE A 259 21.18 -4.84 -18.67
N ALA A 260 22.20 -5.03 -19.49
CA ALA A 260 22.18 -4.72 -20.92
C ALA A 260 21.81 -5.97 -21.72
N ARG A 261 20.64 -5.95 -22.36
CA ARG A 261 20.12 -7.01 -23.21
C ARG A 261 20.33 -6.64 -24.68
N SER A 262 21.10 -7.45 -25.40
CA SER A 262 21.31 -7.27 -26.83
C SER A 262 20.24 -7.98 -27.64
N ASP A 263 19.63 -7.28 -28.60
CA ASP A 263 18.69 -7.89 -29.55
C ASP A 263 19.38 -8.91 -30.49
N GLN A 264 20.68 -8.75 -30.71
CA GLN A 264 21.47 -9.60 -31.61
C GLN A 264 22.10 -10.80 -30.88
N PHE A 265 22.42 -10.63 -29.59
CA PHE A 265 23.07 -11.64 -28.75
C PHE A 265 22.23 -11.92 -27.50
N PRO A 266 21.01 -12.46 -27.64
CA PRO A 266 20.03 -12.56 -26.54
C PRO A 266 20.43 -13.54 -25.43
N THR A 267 21.36 -14.46 -25.70
CA THR A 267 21.90 -15.39 -24.71
C THR A 267 23.02 -14.80 -23.87
N GLU A 268 23.57 -13.65 -24.27
CA GLU A 268 24.60 -12.97 -23.51
C GLU A 268 23.99 -12.15 -22.39
N ARG A 269 24.69 -12.12 -21.26
CA ARG A 269 24.32 -11.33 -20.09
C ARG A 269 25.45 -10.38 -19.76
N THR A 270 25.20 -9.09 -19.92
CA THR A 270 26.12 -8.02 -19.47
C THR A 270 25.42 -7.25 -18.37
N ALA A 271 25.94 -7.30 -17.15
CA ALA A 271 25.20 -6.75 -16.03
C ALA A 271 26.13 -6.22 -14.93
N VAL A 272 25.75 -5.08 -14.33
CA VAL A 272 26.49 -4.39 -13.28
C VAL A 272 25.62 -4.28 -12.04
N THR A 273 26.14 -4.72 -10.90
CA THR A 273 25.47 -4.63 -9.60
C THR A 273 25.68 -3.26 -8.95
N GLY A 274 24.62 -2.72 -8.33
CA GLY A 274 24.65 -1.54 -7.46
C GLY A 274 23.92 -1.81 -6.14
N SER A 275 24.02 -0.87 -5.21
CA SER A 275 23.30 -0.84 -3.94
C SER A 275 22.48 0.44 -3.85
N LEU A 276 21.19 0.31 -3.53
CA LEU A 276 20.33 1.41 -3.17
C LEU A 276 20.10 1.39 -1.65
N THR A 277 20.62 2.40 -0.96
CA THR A 277 20.34 2.62 0.46
C THR A 277 19.07 3.45 0.59
N ILE A 278 18.01 2.85 1.13
CA ILE A 278 16.78 3.55 1.49
C ILE A 278 16.90 4.02 2.93
N LEU A 279 16.80 5.33 3.14
CA LEU A 279 16.89 5.94 4.45
C LEU A 279 15.61 5.69 5.27
N PRO A 280 15.72 5.48 6.60
CA PRO A 280 14.56 5.29 7.46
C PRO A 280 13.74 6.57 7.58
N TYR A 281 12.43 6.40 7.75
CA TYR A 281 11.52 7.46 8.20
C TYR A 281 10.57 6.90 9.27
N SER A 282 10.23 7.74 10.25
CA SER A 282 9.33 7.39 11.35
C SER A 282 7.97 8.04 11.14
N GLU A 283 6.90 7.24 11.09
CA GLU A 283 5.52 7.72 11.06
C GLU A 283 4.60 6.66 11.67
N PHE A 284 3.69 7.04 12.56
CA PHE A 284 2.75 6.09 13.16
C PHE A 284 1.43 6.76 13.53
N ALA A 285 0.38 5.95 13.59
CA ALA A 285 -0.94 6.38 14.02
C ALA A 285 -1.37 5.58 15.25
N LEU A 286 -2.18 6.22 16.09
CA LEU A 286 -2.72 5.65 17.31
C LEU A 286 -4.24 5.77 17.30
N ASP A 287 -4.91 4.72 17.76
CA ASP A 287 -6.33 4.77 18.07
C ASP A 287 -6.60 4.11 19.43
N ILE A 288 -7.69 4.51 20.07
CA ILE A 288 -8.11 3.96 21.36
C ILE A 288 -9.61 3.65 21.36
N ASN A 289 -9.94 2.42 21.74
CA ASN A 289 -11.31 1.95 21.83
C ASN A 289 -11.58 1.30 23.20
N PRO A 290 -12.65 1.68 23.92
CA PRO A 290 -13.55 2.80 23.65
C PRO A 290 -12.92 4.16 24.01
N GLN A 291 -13.34 5.24 23.36
CA GLN A 291 -12.87 6.60 23.73
C GLN A 291 -13.39 7.08 25.09
N GLN A 292 -14.47 6.48 25.58
CA GLN A 292 -15.04 6.77 26.90
C GLN A 292 -15.61 5.48 27.51
N GLN A 293 -15.39 5.29 28.81
CA GLN A 293 -15.97 4.17 29.55
C GLN A 293 -16.54 4.64 30.88
N THR A 294 -17.69 4.08 31.28
CA THR A 294 -18.26 4.26 32.62
C THR A 294 -17.97 3.03 33.47
N GLY A 295 -17.50 3.23 34.70
CA GLY A 295 -17.15 2.15 35.61
C GLY A 295 -16.95 2.62 37.04
N ARG A 296 -16.81 1.69 37.98
CA ARG A 296 -16.66 2.00 39.41
C ARG A 296 -15.22 2.35 39.80
N LEU A 297 -14.25 1.54 39.37
CA LEU A 297 -12.85 1.65 39.79
C LEU A 297 -11.83 1.30 38.70
N GLN A 298 -12.25 0.65 37.61
CA GLN A 298 -11.36 0.15 36.57
C GLN A 298 -11.97 0.40 35.19
N GLY A 299 -11.10 0.63 34.22
CA GLY A 299 -11.42 0.67 32.80
C GLY A 299 -10.50 -0.26 32.02
N THR A 300 -10.93 -0.69 30.84
CA THR A 300 -10.10 -1.47 29.93
C THR A 300 -10.26 -0.91 28.54
N TYR A 301 -9.14 -0.57 27.94
CA TYR A 301 -9.04 0.05 26.64
C TYR A 301 -8.15 -0.81 25.75
N GLU A 302 -8.44 -0.80 24.46
CA GLU A 302 -7.59 -1.33 23.40
C GLU A 302 -6.95 -0.13 22.73
N VAL A 303 -5.62 -0.10 22.74
CA VAL A 303 -4.82 0.94 22.07
C VAL A 303 -4.21 0.28 20.84
N GLU A 304 -4.61 0.75 19.68
CA GLU A 304 -4.09 0.30 18.40
C GLU A 304 -2.94 1.21 17.97
N VAL A 305 -1.86 0.60 17.49
CA VAL A 305 -0.69 1.26 16.93
C VAL A 305 -0.52 0.80 15.49
N SER A 306 -0.59 1.72 14.55
CA SER A 306 -0.25 1.46 13.15
C SER A 306 1.13 2.03 12.84
N ASN A 307 2.08 1.15 12.52
CA ASN A 307 3.41 1.55 12.09
C ASN A 307 3.37 1.94 10.59
N LYS A 308 3.41 3.24 10.31
CA LYS A 308 3.46 3.80 8.95
C LYS A 308 4.89 4.09 8.49
N SER A 309 5.90 3.83 9.33
CA SER A 309 7.32 3.91 9.02
C SER A 309 7.73 2.87 7.97
N ASN A 310 8.94 3.01 7.42
CA ASN A 310 9.59 1.93 6.65
C ASN A 310 10.60 1.10 7.46
N SER A 311 10.71 1.35 8.77
CA SER A 311 11.49 0.57 9.74
C SER A 311 10.63 -0.02 10.84
N GLU A 312 11.09 -1.15 11.37
CA GLU A 312 10.48 -1.79 12.53
C GLU A 312 10.71 -0.93 13.78
N HIS A 313 9.70 -0.82 14.63
CA HIS A 313 9.80 -0.08 15.88
C HIS A 313 9.25 -0.90 17.04
N THR A 314 9.88 -0.73 18.20
CA THR A 314 9.36 -1.19 19.48
C THR A 314 8.71 -0.03 20.20
N PHE A 315 7.39 -0.06 20.39
CA PHE A 315 6.66 1.00 21.08
C PHE A 315 6.56 0.77 22.59
N GLN A 316 6.72 1.84 23.36
CA GLN A 316 6.45 1.92 24.79
C GLN A 316 5.23 2.81 25.06
N PHE A 317 4.51 2.50 26.13
CA PHE A 317 3.24 3.15 26.47
C PHE A 317 3.30 3.76 27.86
N GLU A 318 2.85 5.01 27.98
CA GLU A 318 2.73 5.72 29.24
C GLU A 318 1.34 6.36 29.34
N GLY A 319 0.65 6.15 30.47
CA GLY A 319 -0.63 6.80 30.74
C GLY A 319 -0.43 7.99 31.69
N ARG A 320 -1.07 9.12 31.39
CA ARG A 320 -1.05 10.32 32.22
C ARG A 320 -2.47 10.80 32.51
N GLU A 321 -2.71 11.18 33.76
CA GLU A 321 -3.94 11.79 34.25
C GLU A 321 -3.56 12.99 35.13
N ALA A 322 -4.28 14.11 35.01
CA ALA A 322 -3.85 15.40 35.53
C ALA A 322 -3.75 15.44 37.08
N GLU A 323 -4.63 14.73 37.78
CA GLU A 323 -4.68 14.68 39.24
C GLU A 323 -3.92 13.47 39.83
N ASN A 324 -3.27 12.66 38.99
CA ASN A 324 -2.68 11.35 39.35
C ASN A 324 -3.65 10.44 40.14
N ALA A 325 -4.96 10.57 39.89
CA ALA A 325 -6.00 9.79 40.54
C ALA A 325 -6.12 8.37 39.96
N MET A 326 -5.37 8.06 38.89
CA MET A 326 -5.48 6.83 38.12
C MET A 326 -4.11 6.21 37.82
N THR A 327 -4.06 4.89 37.88
CA THR A 327 -2.90 4.08 37.47
C THR A 327 -3.18 3.36 36.15
N PHE A 328 -2.12 3.09 35.40
CA PHE A 328 -2.18 2.49 34.08
C PHE A 328 -1.32 1.23 34.03
N ARG A 329 -1.81 0.19 33.36
CA ARG A 329 -1.04 -1.02 33.09
C ARG A 329 -1.27 -1.47 31.66
N PHE A 330 -0.20 -1.56 30.90
CA PHE A 330 -0.19 -2.01 29.50
C PHE A 330 0.25 -3.46 29.41
N LEU A 331 -0.46 -4.25 28.60
CA LEU A 331 -0.24 -5.68 28.43
C LEU A 331 -0.28 -6.02 26.93
N PRO A 332 0.87 -6.36 26.30
CA PRO A 332 2.24 -6.29 26.84
C PRO A 332 2.72 -4.84 27.14
N PRO A 333 3.77 -4.64 27.94
CA PRO A 333 4.29 -3.29 28.26
C PRO A 333 5.00 -2.62 27.06
N THR A 334 5.49 -3.43 26.12
CA THR A 334 6.10 -2.99 24.87
C THR A 334 5.50 -3.75 23.71
N LEU A 335 5.39 -3.11 22.56
CA LEU A 335 4.81 -3.71 21.36
C LEU A 335 5.75 -3.51 20.17
N LYS A 336 6.25 -4.61 19.62
CA LYS A 336 7.10 -4.61 18.45
C LYS A 336 6.22 -4.70 17.21
N VAL A 337 6.36 -3.76 16.28
CA VAL A 337 5.45 -3.62 15.12
C VAL A 337 6.27 -3.43 13.86
N ALA A 338 6.10 -4.31 12.88
CA ALA A 338 6.79 -4.21 11.60
C ALA A 338 6.27 -3.03 10.75
N PRO A 339 7.05 -2.52 9.78
CA PRO A 339 6.57 -1.52 8.83
C PRO A 339 5.27 -1.95 8.15
N GLY A 340 4.26 -1.08 8.19
CA GLY A 340 2.94 -1.30 7.61
C GLY A 340 1.99 -2.14 8.46
N GLU A 341 2.47 -2.70 9.58
CA GLU A 341 1.68 -3.52 10.48
C GLU A 341 0.85 -2.65 11.44
N VAL A 342 -0.24 -3.24 11.91
CA VAL A 342 -1.10 -2.72 12.96
C VAL A 342 -1.08 -3.71 14.11
N ALA A 343 -0.87 -3.22 15.32
CA ALA A 343 -0.84 -4.06 16.51
C ALA A 343 -1.57 -3.39 17.68
N THR A 344 -2.17 -4.19 18.55
CA THR A 344 -3.00 -3.71 19.65
C THR A 344 -2.37 -4.05 21.00
N VAL A 345 -2.41 -3.10 21.94
CA VAL A 345 -2.08 -3.32 23.35
C VAL A 345 -3.31 -3.08 24.22
N ARG A 346 -3.46 -3.88 25.29
CA ARG A 346 -4.52 -3.66 26.26
C ARG A 346 -4.05 -2.73 27.36
N ALA A 347 -4.72 -1.59 27.52
CA ALA A 347 -4.50 -0.65 28.62
C ALA A 347 -5.57 -0.83 29.70
N ARG A 348 -5.14 -1.21 30.91
CA ARG A 348 -6.01 -1.28 32.08
C ARG A 348 -5.79 -0.06 32.94
N THR A 349 -6.87 0.62 33.29
CA THR A 349 -6.84 1.75 34.21
C THR A 349 -7.43 1.36 35.55
N ARG A 350 -6.93 1.97 36.63
CA ARG A 350 -7.49 1.80 37.97
C ARG A 350 -7.43 3.10 38.76
N LEU A 351 -8.58 3.53 39.27
CA LEU A 351 -8.67 4.67 40.18
C LEU A 351 -8.07 4.34 41.55
N LEU A 352 -7.33 5.28 42.11
CA LEU A 352 -6.69 5.17 43.43
C LEU A 352 -7.68 5.39 44.58
N ALA A 353 -8.76 6.14 44.34
CA ALA A 353 -9.79 6.42 45.33
C ALA A 353 -11.21 6.25 44.74
N THR A 354 -12.14 5.72 45.53
CA THR A 354 -13.56 5.62 45.16
C THR A 354 -14.28 6.93 45.39
N HIS A 355 -14.97 7.43 44.38
CA HIS A 355 -15.96 8.49 44.53
C HIS A 355 -17.33 7.86 44.88
N LEU A 356 -17.69 7.81 46.16
CA LEU A 356 -18.85 7.04 46.66
C LEU A 356 -20.15 7.85 46.76
N VAL A 357 -20.10 9.18 46.73
CA VAL A 357 -21.25 10.06 46.93
C VAL A 357 -21.19 11.22 45.93
N GLY A 358 -22.29 11.51 45.24
CA GLY A 358 -22.40 12.63 44.31
C GLY A 358 -22.57 12.22 42.85
N LYS A 359 -22.54 13.21 41.96
CA LYS A 359 -22.65 12.99 40.50
C LYS A 359 -21.43 12.21 39.97
N PRO A 360 -21.56 11.44 38.88
CA PRO A 360 -20.41 10.81 38.23
C PRO A 360 -19.31 11.83 37.92
N LYS A 361 -18.07 11.54 38.37
CA LYS A 361 -16.87 12.34 38.02
C LYS A 361 -16.24 11.75 36.76
N ILE A 362 -15.92 12.59 35.79
CA ILE A 362 -15.19 12.22 34.57
C ILE A 362 -13.70 12.38 34.84
N TYR A 363 -12.91 11.38 34.46
CA TYR A 363 -11.45 11.38 34.59
C TYR A 363 -10.81 11.35 33.20
N PRO A 364 -10.47 12.51 32.61
CA PRO A 364 -9.78 12.56 31.33
C PRO A 364 -8.32 12.12 31.49
N PHE A 365 -7.80 11.36 30.52
CA PHE A 365 -6.42 10.92 30.53
C PHE A 365 -5.84 10.89 29.11
N THR A 366 -4.51 10.84 29.02
CA THR A 366 -3.77 10.71 27.77
C THR A 366 -2.92 9.45 27.81
N ILE A 367 -2.83 8.74 26.69
CA ILE A 367 -1.85 7.67 26.48
C ILE A 367 -0.81 8.20 25.51
N ASN A 368 0.43 8.28 25.98
CA ASN A 368 1.59 8.60 25.15
C ASN A 368 2.20 7.30 24.65
N VAL A 369 2.61 7.31 23.39
CA VAL A 369 3.32 6.19 22.76
C VAL A 369 4.58 6.74 22.12
N ALA A 370 5.71 6.11 22.41
CA ALA A 370 7.01 6.49 21.88
C ALA A 370 7.77 5.26 21.37
N PRO A 371 8.52 5.37 20.27
CA PRO A 371 9.47 4.33 19.88
C PRO A 371 10.58 4.24 20.93
N ALA A 372 10.73 3.08 21.56
CA ALA A 372 11.81 2.77 22.50
C ALA A 372 13.20 2.90 21.85
N ASP A 373 13.26 2.67 20.54
CA ASP A 373 14.49 2.68 19.77
C ASP A 373 14.99 4.11 19.47
N GLU A 374 14.12 5.13 19.54
CA GLU A 374 14.50 6.56 19.38
C GLU A 374 14.93 7.22 20.70
N SER A 375 14.54 6.65 21.85
CA SER A 375 14.96 7.14 23.19
C SER A 375 16.43 6.87 23.54
N ALA A 376 17.22 6.33 22.61
CA ALA A 376 18.64 6.02 22.77
C ALA A 376 19.59 7.01 22.06
N SER A 377 19.13 8.21 21.72
CA SER A 377 20.03 9.31 21.33
C SER A 377 20.45 10.10 22.59
N PRO A 378 21.75 10.09 22.97
CA PRO A 378 22.26 10.80 24.14
C PRO A 378 22.21 12.33 24.02
#